data_AF-A0AA42Y2A1-F1
#
_entry.id   AF-A0AA42Y2A1-F1
#
_cell.length_a   1.000
_cell.length_b   1.000
_cell.length_c   1.000
_cell.angle_alpha   90.00
_cell.angle_beta   90.00
_cell.angle_gamma   90.00
#
_symmetry.space_group_name_H-M   'P 1'
#
loop_
_entity.id
_entity.type
_entity.pdbx_description
1 polymer ?
#
loop_
_entity_poly.entity_id
_entity_poly.type
_entity_poly.pdbx_seq_one_letter_code
_entity_poly.pdbx_strand_id
1 'polypeptide(L)'
;MRRITRLTGTVGALALVLAGCGSDVGTNSGDPLTQAEAAEIFAQLQTAVADALGSPSAPATVSPPEVMAVPIPTSSATCPAGGSVSVSGSADETATGISFSLTETVSNCGIVYNTITFTVDGDPHIKISGDITIGGDMQVSGTYDMQGGFLYSADDGRAGSCAVDASVNFTTFNIGGSLCGHSLTN
;
A
#
# COMPACT_ATOMS: atom_id res chain seq x y z
N MET A 1 -15.11 -44.41 7.33
CA MET A 1 -14.83 -43.39 8.36
C MET A 1 -13.31 -43.30 8.56
N ARG A 2 -12.64 -42.33 7.92
CA ARG A 2 -11.19 -42.09 8.08
C ARG A 2 -11.01 -40.86 8.97
N ARG A 3 -10.39 -41.05 10.13
CA ARG A 3 -10.01 -39.96 11.05
C ARG A 3 -8.82 -39.22 10.46
N ILE A 4 -8.98 -37.92 10.20
CA ILE A 4 -7.89 -37.04 9.77
C ILE A 4 -7.39 -36.33 11.02
N THR A 5 -6.19 -36.70 11.44
CA THR A 5 -5.45 -36.15 12.57
C THR A 5 -4.95 -34.76 12.23
N ARG A 6 -5.38 -33.74 12.98
CA ARG A 6 -4.88 -32.36 12.84
C ARG A 6 -3.48 -32.27 13.47
N LEU A 7 -2.46 -31.90 12.69
CA LEU A 7 -1.17 -31.49 13.22
C LEU A 7 -1.25 -30.02 13.64
N THR A 8 -1.17 -29.80 14.95
CA THR A 8 -0.81 -28.53 15.57
C THR A 8 0.67 -28.25 15.28
N GLY A 9 0.94 -27.35 14.34
CA GLY A 9 2.27 -26.84 14.05
C GLY A 9 2.46 -25.47 14.70
N THR A 10 3.16 -25.43 15.82
CA THR A 10 3.70 -24.21 16.44
C THR A 10 4.81 -23.65 15.54
N VAL A 11 4.53 -22.58 14.81
CA VAL A 11 5.53 -21.79 14.08
C VAL A 11 6.21 -20.88 15.09
N GLY A 12 7.51 -21.11 15.30
CA GLY A 12 8.36 -20.30 16.18
C GLY A 12 8.53 -18.89 15.63
N ALA A 13 8.30 -17.90 16.50
CA ALA A 13 8.55 -16.50 16.22
C ALA A 13 10.06 -16.25 16.02
N LEU A 14 10.45 -15.88 14.80
CA LEU A 14 11.75 -15.30 14.52
C LEU A 14 11.76 -13.87 15.06
N ALA A 15 12.44 -13.65 16.19
CA ALA A 15 12.69 -12.31 16.72
C ALA A 15 13.88 -11.69 15.99
N LEU A 16 13.62 -10.87 14.96
CA LEU A 16 14.63 -9.98 14.38
C LEU A 16 14.75 -8.71 15.26
N VAL A 17 15.93 -8.49 15.81
CA VAL A 17 16.30 -7.24 16.49
C VAL A 17 16.78 -6.25 15.43
N LEU A 18 15.93 -5.31 15.04
CA LEU A 18 16.28 -4.17 14.20
C LEU A 18 16.28 -2.90 15.07
N ALA A 19 17.48 -2.48 15.49
CA ALA A 19 17.71 -1.13 16.00
C ALA A 19 18.19 -0.28 14.83
N GLY A 20 17.31 0.56 14.30
CA GLY A 20 17.62 1.49 13.21
C GLY A 20 16.61 2.63 13.21
N CYS A 21 16.80 3.64 14.05
CA CYS A 21 16.12 4.92 13.93
C CYS A 21 16.67 5.65 12.69
N GLY A 22 15.86 5.75 11.65
CA GLY A 22 16.09 6.56 10.45
C GLY A 22 14.99 7.62 10.32
N SER A 23 15.40 8.81 9.91
CA SER A 23 14.76 10.13 10.09
C SER A 23 13.40 10.36 9.40
N ASP A 24 12.67 11.31 9.99
CA ASP A 24 11.24 11.61 9.89
C ASP A 24 10.66 11.84 8.48
N VAL A 25 9.72 10.96 8.15
CA VAL A 25 8.57 11.25 7.28
C VAL A 25 7.35 10.91 8.13
N GLY A 26 6.58 11.93 8.55
CA GLY A 26 5.43 11.79 9.47
C GLY A 26 5.79 11.32 10.88
N THR A 27 5.32 12.03 11.92
CA THR A 27 5.54 11.58 13.30
C THR A 27 4.59 10.43 13.63
N ASN A 28 5.13 9.23 13.81
CA ASN A 28 4.41 8.14 14.49
C ASN A 28 4.11 8.57 15.93
N SER A 29 2.88 8.37 16.38
CA SER A 29 2.41 8.74 17.72
C SER A 29 1.40 7.73 18.24
N GLY A 30 1.26 7.61 19.55
CA GLY A 30 0.34 6.66 20.18
C GLY A 30 0.95 5.27 20.40
N ASP A 31 0.09 4.26 20.47
CA ASP A 31 0.46 2.87 20.80
C ASP A 31 1.08 2.17 19.60
N PRO A 32 2.33 1.68 19.64
CA PRO A 32 3.02 1.19 18.45
C PRO A 32 2.32 -0.03 17.80
N LEU A 33 2.26 -0.02 16.47
CA LEU A 33 1.97 -1.22 15.68
C LEU A 33 3.21 -2.12 15.63
N THR A 34 3.01 -3.42 15.77
CA THR A 34 4.03 -4.40 15.42
C THR A 34 4.30 -4.37 13.91
N GLN A 35 5.47 -4.83 13.49
CA GLN A 35 5.81 -4.92 12.07
C GLN A 35 4.79 -5.76 11.29
N ALA A 36 4.28 -6.83 11.89
CA ALA A 36 3.30 -7.71 11.25
C ALA A 36 1.93 -7.04 11.09
N GLU A 37 1.48 -6.28 12.09
CA GLU A 37 0.24 -5.49 12.00
C GLU A 37 0.36 -4.39 10.94
N ALA A 38 1.47 -3.65 10.95
CA ALA A 38 1.74 -2.60 9.96
C ALA A 38 1.74 -3.17 8.53
N ALA A 39 2.44 -4.29 8.32
CA ALA A 39 2.50 -4.95 7.01
C ALA A 39 1.14 -5.46 6.54
N GLU A 40 0.32 -6.04 7.42
CA GLU A 40 -1.03 -6.50 7.07
C GLU A 40 -1.94 -5.33 6.71
N ILE A 41 -1.96 -4.28 7.54
CA ILE A 41 -2.75 -3.07 7.28
C ILE A 41 -2.40 -2.51 5.89
N PHE A 42 -1.10 -2.38 5.63
CA PHE A 42 -0.63 -1.86 4.36
C PHE A 42 -0.99 -2.77 3.18
N ALA A 43 -0.84 -4.09 3.30
CA ALA A 43 -1.21 -5.04 2.24
C ALA A 43 -2.71 -5.00 1.89
N GLN A 44 -3.57 -4.82 2.89
CA GLN A 44 -5.01 -4.71 2.70
C GLN A 44 -5.39 -3.39 2.04
N LEU A 45 -4.75 -2.29 2.43
CA LEU A 45 -4.92 -0.99 1.76
C LEU A 45 -4.51 -1.07 0.28
N GLN A 46 -3.35 -1.66 -0.02
CA GLN A 46 -2.89 -1.83 -1.41
C GLN A 46 -3.81 -2.74 -2.24
N THR A 47 -4.41 -3.75 -1.61
CA THR A 47 -5.42 -4.60 -2.26
C THR A 47 -6.67 -3.78 -2.58
N ALA A 48 -7.15 -2.96 -1.65
CA ALA A 48 -8.28 -2.08 -1.88
C ALA A 48 -8.00 -1.02 -2.96
N VAL A 49 -6.77 -0.49 -3.03
CA VAL A 49 -6.32 0.40 -4.13
C VAL A 49 -6.37 -0.33 -5.47
N ALA A 50 -5.86 -1.56 -5.54
CA ALA A 50 -5.89 -2.36 -6.76
C ALA A 50 -7.33 -2.68 -7.20
N ASP A 51 -8.21 -3.01 -6.24
CA ASP A 51 -9.63 -3.23 -6.50
C ASP A 51 -10.34 -1.94 -6.96
N ALA A 52 -9.99 -0.79 -6.39
CA ALA A 52 -10.54 0.50 -6.78
C ALA A 52 -10.14 0.88 -8.21
N LEU A 53 -8.87 0.70 -8.57
CA LEU A 53 -8.41 0.95 -9.95
C LEU A 53 -8.93 -0.11 -10.94
N GLY A 54 -9.40 -1.25 -10.43
CA GLY A 54 -9.90 -2.37 -11.19
C GLY A 54 -8.78 -3.21 -11.82
N SER A 55 -9.11 -4.44 -12.22
CA SER A 55 -8.22 -5.20 -13.12
C SER A 55 -8.02 -4.42 -14.41
N PRO A 56 -6.80 -4.39 -14.99
CA PRO A 56 -6.56 -3.74 -16.27
C PRO A 56 -7.44 -4.40 -17.32
N SER A 57 -8.58 -3.76 -17.59
CA SER A 57 -9.39 -4.05 -18.76
C SER A 57 -8.52 -3.69 -19.95
N ALA A 58 -8.43 -4.59 -20.94
CA ALA A 58 -7.58 -4.49 -22.12
C ALA A 58 -7.43 -3.04 -22.66
N PRO A 59 -6.24 -2.65 -23.15
CA PRO A 59 -5.98 -1.28 -23.55
C PRO A 59 -7.03 -0.79 -24.55
N ALA A 60 -7.67 0.33 -24.21
CA ALA A 60 -8.41 1.09 -25.20
C ALA A 60 -7.41 1.51 -26.28
N THR A 61 -7.67 1.17 -27.54
CA THR A 61 -6.86 1.60 -28.67
C THR A 61 -6.91 3.12 -28.78
N VAL A 62 -5.95 3.81 -28.17
CA VAL A 62 -5.73 5.24 -28.30
C VAL A 62 -4.95 5.52 -29.59
N SER A 63 -5.45 6.47 -30.38
CA SER A 63 -4.77 7.03 -31.56
C SER A 63 -3.56 7.88 -31.15
N PRO A 64 -2.61 8.18 -32.06
CA PRO A 64 -1.27 8.71 -31.74
C PRO A 64 -1.26 10.05 -30.96
N PRO A 65 -0.18 10.36 -30.22
CA PRO A 65 -0.25 11.11 -28.98
C PRO A 65 -0.14 12.63 -29.18
N GLU A 66 -1.05 13.37 -28.56
CA GLU A 66 -0.65 14.58 -27.85
C GLU A 66 -0.36 14.15 -26.41
N VAL A 67 0.86 14.41 -25.94
CA VAL A 67 1.29 14.13 -24.56
C VAL A 67 0.45 15.03 -23.65
N MET A 68 -0.64 14.50 -23.12
CA MET A 68 -1.50 15.21 -22.18
C MET A 68 -1.76 14.31 -20.97
N ALA A 69 -1.68 14.90 -19.78
CA ALA A 69 -2.11 14.28 -18.55
C ALA A 69 -3.55 13.81 -18.67
N VAL A 70 -3.75 12.50 -18.58
CA VAL A 70 -5.07 11.89 -18.51
C VAL A 70 -5.48 11.88 -17.03
N PRO A 71 -6.53 12.63 -16.64
CA PRO A 71 -7.02 12.58 -15.27
C PRO A 71 -7.60 11.19 -14.99
N ILE A 72 -7.20 10.60 -13.87
CA ILE A 72 -7.75 9.36 -13.36
C ILE A 72 -8.92 9.74 -12.46
N PRO A 73 -10.17 9.42 -12.85
CA PRO A 73 -11.34 9.74 -12.04
C PRO A 73 -11.25 9.05 -10.69
N THR A 74 -11.87 9.66 -9.67
CA THR A 74 -11.94 9.02 -8.35
C THR A 74 -12.66 7.69 -8.46
N SER A 75 -11.97 6.63 -8.08
CA SER A 75 -12.54 5.29 -7.93
C SER A 75 -12.41 4.83 -6.49
N SER A 76 -13.34 4.01 -6.02
CA SER A 76 -13.40 3.59 -4.61
C SER A 76 -13.71 2.11 -4.46
N ALA A 77 -13.07 1.49 -3.48
CA ALA A 77 -13.36 0.14 -3.02
C ALA A 77 -13.74 0.13 -1.53
N THR A 78 -14.50 -0.89 -1.13
CA THR A 78 -14.92 -1.09 0.26
C THR A 78 -13.89 -1.94 0.99
N CYS A 79 -13.55 -1.57 2.23
CA CYS A 79 -12.64 -2.38 3.04
C CYS A 79 -13.32 -3.60 3.67
N PRO A 80 -12.58 -4.67 4.02
CA PRO A 80 -13.14 -5.93 4.50
C PRO A 80 -14.10 -5.81 5.69
N ALA A 81 -13.81 -4.91 6.65
CA ALA A 81 -14.64 -4.68 7.83
C ALA A 81 -15.39 -3.34 7.82
N GLY A 82 -15.64 -2.77 6.63
CA GLY A 82 -16.38 -1.52 6.46
C GLY A 82 -15.48 -0.31 6.19
N GLY A 83 -16.07 0.83 5.83
CA GLY A 83 -15.34 1.99 5.31
C GLY A 83 -14.89 1.82 3.87
N SER A 84 -14.00 2.67 3.41
CA SER A 84 -13.56 2.69 2.02
C SER A 84 -12.14 3.22 1.82
N VAL A 85 -11.55 2.79 0.71
CA VAL A 85 -10.37 3.41 0.10
C VAL A 85 -10.80 4.01 -1.23
N SER A 86 -10.35 5.22 -1.52
CA SER A 86 -10.56 5.87 -2.81
C SER A 86 -9.26 6.38 -3.38
N VAL A 87 -9.13 6.30 -4.70
CA VAL A 87 -7.92 6.65 -5.43
C VAL A 87 -8.30 7.62 -6.52
N SER A 88 -7.53 8.69 -6.66
CA SER A 88 -7.70 9.68 -7.73
C SER A 88 -6.36 10.26 -8.11
N GLY A 89 -6.23 10.81 -9.32
CA GLY A 89 -4.94 11.37 -9.73
C GLY A 89 -4.84 11.67 -11.22
N SER A 90 -3.65 11.55 -11.75
CA SER A 90 -3.36 11.69 -13.17
C SER A 90 -2.29 10.70 -13.61
N ALA A 91 -2.33 10.33 -14.89
CA ALA A 91 -1.27 9.63 -15.57
C ALA A 91 -0.90 10.34 -16.86
N ASP A 92 0.38 10.41 -17.14
CA ASP A 92 0.99 10.99 -18.33
C ASP A 92 1.66 9.87 -19.12
N GLU A 93 1.16 9.60 -20.33
CA GLU A 93 1.86 8.73 -21.27
C GLU A 93 3.06 9.48 -21.86
N THR A 94 4.23 8.88 -21.74
CA THR A 94 5.50 9.35 -22.31
C THR A 94 5.89 8.46 -23.48
N ALA A 95 6.90 8.88 -24.26
CA ALA A 95 7.41 8.09 -25.38
C ALA A 95 7.91 6.69 -24.97
N THR A 96 8.24 6.48 -23.70
CA THR A 96 8.88 5.27 -23.17
C THR A 96 8.11 4.59 -22.05
N GLY A 97 7.03 5.18 -21.54
CA GLY A 97 6.34 4.67 -20.34
C GLY A 97 5.22 5.57 -19.85
N ILE A 98 4.80 5.38 -18.61
CA ILE A 98 3.72 6.10 -17.94
C ILE A 98 4.28 6.72 -16.66
N SER A 99 4.14 8.03 -16.51
CA SER A 99 4.32 8.72 -15.22
C SER A 99 2.94 8.86 -14.57
N PHE A 100 2.82 8.62 -13.26
CA PHE A 100 1.55 8.79 -12.56
C PHE A 100 1.73 9.47 -11.21
N SER A 101 0.67 10.15 -10.78
CA SER A 101 0.53 10.75 -9.46
C SER A 101 -0.88 10.51 -8.96
N LEU A 102 -1.02 9.65 -7.96
CA LEU A 102 -2.26 9.27 -7.32
C LEU A 102 -2.29 9.75 -5.87
N THR A 103 -3.50 9.96 -5.37
CA THR A 103 -3.80 10.19 -3.97
C THR A 103 -4.79 9.13 -3.52
N GLU A 104 -4.36 8.35 -2.54
CA GLU A 104 -5.15 7.36 -1.83
C GLU A 104 -5.75 8.01 -0.58
N THR A 105 -7.08 8.07 -0.55
CA THR A 105 -7.88 8.58 0.57
C THR A 105 -8.58 7.41 1.24
N VAL A 106 -8.17 7.13 2.47
CA VAL A 106 -8.72 6.08 3.33
C VAL A 106 -9.72 6.69 4.30
N SER A 107 -10.92 6.11 4.41
CA SER A 107 -11.98 6.58 5.30
C SER A 107 -12.60 5.42 6.07
N ASN A 108 -12.37 5.42 7.39
CA ASN A 108 -12.86 4.44 8.37
C ASN A 108 -12.68 2.98 7.91
N CYS A 109 -11.56 2.70 7.25
CA CYS A 109 -11.28 1.42 6.63
C CYS A 109 -10.99 0.35 7.70
N GLY A 110 -11.90 -0.61 7.83
CA GLY A 110 -11.79 -1.71 8.78
C GLY A 110 -10.93 -2.86 8.22
N ILE A 111 -9.88 -3.21 8.95
CA ILE A 111 -8.92 -4.28 8.62
C ILE A 111 -8.81 -5.25 9.81
N VAL A 112 -8.92 -6.55 9.55
CA VAL A 112 -8.88 -7.57 10.60
C VAL A 112 -7.57 -8.34 10.57
N TYR A 113 -6.81 -8.29 11.67
CA TYR A 113 -5.58 -9.07 11.85
C TYR A 113 -5.64 -9.85 13.16
N ASN A 114 -5.49 -11.19 13.10
CA ASN A 114 -5.49 -12.07 14.27
C ASN A 114 -6.62 -11.77 15.29
N THR A 115 -7.86 -11.58 14.80
CA THR A 115 -9.07 -11.26 15.58
C THR A 115 -9.21 -9.83 16.10
N ILE A 116 -8.19 -8.98 15.91
CA ILE A 116 -8.23 -7.55 16.23
C ILE A 116 -8.69 -6.80 14.98
N THR A 117 -9.65 -5.90 15.14
CA THR A 117 -10.11 -5.00 14.08
C THR A 117 -9.44 -3.64 14.23
N PHE A 118 -8.68 -3.24 13.22
CA PHE A 118 -8.12 -1.91 13.08
C PHE A 118 -9.01 -1.07 12.18
N THR A 119 -9.43 0.09 12.64
CA THR A 119 -10.07 1.12 11.83
C THR A 119 -8.99 2.12 11.43
N VAL A 120 -8.86 2.37 10.13
CA VAL A 120 -7.82 3.22 9.55
C VAL A 120 -8.43 4.42 8.83
N ASP A 121 -7.88 5.60 9.08
CA ASP A 121 -8.27 6.85 8.42
C ASP A 121 -7.02 7.56 7.89
N GLY A 122 -7.06 8.04 6.65
CA GLY A 122 -5.91 8.68 6.01
C GLY A 122 -5.66 10.07 6.59
N ASP A 123 -4.53 10.27 7.28
CA ASP A 123 -4.07 11.56 7.79
C ASP A 123 -2.55 11.56 8.00
N PRO A 124 -1.76 12.16 7.09
CA PRO A 124 -2.16 12.70 5.79
C PRO A 124 -2.44 11.57 4.77
N HIS A 125 -3.40 11.75 3.85
CA HIS A 125 -3.65 10.83 2.73
C HIS A 125 -2.34 10.33 2.07
N ILE A 126 -2.33 9.07 1.62
CA ILE A 126 -1.15 8.46 1.02
C ILE A 126 -1.05 8.96 -0.43
N LYS A 127 0.05 9.61 -0.76
CA LYS A 127 0.39 9.98 -2.13
C LYS A 127 1.21 8.87 -2.75
N ILE A 128 0.86 8.50 -3.97
CA ILE A 128 1.53 7.45 -4.72
C ILE A 128 2.00 8.08 -6.03
N SER A 129 3.28 7.98 -6.34
CA SER A 129 3.82 8.50 -7.60
C SER A 129 4.86 7.56 -8.17
N GLY A 130 5.07 7.61 -9.47
CA GLY A 130 6.11 6.81 -10.08
C GLY A 130 6.16 6.90 -11.58
N ASP A 131 7.20 6.30 -12.13
CA ASP A 131 7.46 6.20 -13.55
C ASP A 131 7.58 4.72 -13.88
N ILE A 132 6.74 4.20 -14.77
CA ILE A 132 6.77 2.80 -15.21
C ILE A 132 7.01 2.74 -16.71
N THR A 133 7.97 1.94 -17.13
CA THR A 133 8.25 1.59 -18.52
C THR A 133 7.85 0.14 -18.76
N ILE A 134 7.14 -0.13 -19.85
CA ILE A 134 6.76 -1.49 -20.28
C ILE A 134 7.56 -1.81 -21.54
N GLY A 135 8.56 -2.67 -21.42
CA GLY A 135 9.34 -3.19 -22.54
C GLY A 135 8.56 -4.19 -23.41
N GLY A 136 9.12 -4.50 -24.59
CA GLY A 136 8.47 -5.38 -25.59
C GLY A 136 8.13 -6.80 -25.11
N ASP A 137 8.83 -7.31 -24.09
CA ASP A 137 8.56 -8.62 -23.47
C ASP A 137 7.68 -8.51 -22.20
N MET A 138 6.89 -7.44 -22.06
CA MET A 138 6.16 -7.10 -20.83
C MET A 138 7.08 -6.93 -19.60
N GLN A 139 8.36 -6.64 -19.83
CA GLN A 139 9.29 -6.29 -18.75
C GLN A 139 8.90 -4.92 -18.21
N VAL A 140 8.47 -4.89 -16.96
CA VAL A 140 8.12 -3.66 -16.25
C VAL A 140 9.36 -3.17 -15.51
N SER A 141 9.78 -1.94 -15.78
CA SER A 141 10.86 -1.26 -15.07
C SER A 141 10.37 0.11 -14.59
N GLY A 142 10.97 0.67 -13.55
CA GLY A 142 10.48 1.92 -12.99
C GLY A 142 10.53 2.02 -11.48
N THR A 143 9.95 3.09 -10.96
CA THR A 143 9.77 3.35 -9.53
C THR A 143 8.31 3.53 -9.17
N TYR A 144 8.01 3.24 -7.92
CA TYR A 144 6.71 3.42 -7.31
C TYR A 144 6.93 3.85 -5.86
N ASP A 145 6.67 5.12 -5.61
CA ASP A 145 6.93 5.82 -4.35
C ASP A 145 5.61 6.13 -3.65
N MET A 146 5.58 5.92 -2.34
CA MET A 146 4.42 6.12 -1.47
C MET A 146 4.83 6.98 -0.28
N GLN A 147 4.13 8.09 -0.07
CA GLN A 147 4.40 9.02 1.03
C GLN A 147 3.12 9.50 1.67
N GLY A 148 3.04 9.44 3.00
CA GLY A 148 1.88 9.94 3.74
C GLY A 148 1.76 9.27 5.10
N GLY A 149 0.54 8.97 5.50
CA GLY A 149 0.27 8.25 6.74
C GLY A 149 -1.20 7.94 6.95
N PHE A 150 -1.48 7.34 8.10
CA PHE A 150 -2.83 7.09 8.54
C PHE A 150 -2.92 7.10 10.06
N LEU A 151 -4.08 7.48 10.56
CA LEU A 151 -4.51 7.22 11.92
C LEU A 151 -5.08 5.82 12.00
N TYR A 152 -4.93 5.17 13.15
CA TYR A 152 -5.61 3.92 13.45
C TYR A 152 -6.17 3.90 14.86
N SER A 153 -7.24 3.13 15.01
CA SER A 153 -7.75 2.67 16.30
C SER A 153 -8.03 1.18 16.22
N ALA A 154 -7.67 0.42 17.25
CA ALA A 154 -7.93 -1.00 17.37
C ALA A 154 -9.04 -1.27 18.40
N ASP A 155 -9.79 -2.35 18.19
CA ASP A 155 -10.82 -2.80 19.14
C ASP A 155 -10.25 -3.31 20.49
N ASP A 156 -8.94 -3.56 20.56
CA ASP A 156 -8.20 -3.82 21.80
C ASP A 156 -7.87 -2.56 22.63
N GLY A 157 -8.26 -1.38 22.12
CA GLY A 157 -8.11 -0.09 22.79
C GLY A 157 -6.86 0.70 22.38
N ARG A 158 -5.96 0.13 21.56
CA ARG A 158 -4.81 0.86 21.03
C ARG A 158 -5.21 1.91 20.00
N ALA A 159 -4.51 3.03 19.95
CA ALA A 159 -4.67 4.01 18.89
C ALA A 159 -3.38 4.76 18.62
N GLY A 160 -3.22 5.25 17.38
CA GLY A 160 -2.02 5.98 16.99
C GLY A 160 -2.04 6.49 15.56
N SER A 161 -0.88 6.96 15.13
CA SER A 161 -0.57 7.33 13.75
C SER A 161 0.58 6.48 13.23
N CYS A 162 0.46 6.07 11.96
CA CYS A 162 1.49 5.41 11.21
C CYS A 162 1.89 6.29 10.03
N ALA A 163 3.18 6.59 9.92
CA ALA A 163 3.71 7.23 8.74
C ALA A 163 4.19 6.20 7.71
N VAL A 164 4.05 6.56 6.43
CA VAL A 164 4.43 5.74 5.28
C VAL A 164 5.42 6.55 4.44
N ASP A 165 6.59 5.97 4.20
CA ASP A 165 7.54 6.42 3.21
C ASP A 165 8.17 5.18 2.58
N ALA A 166 7.67 4.74 1.44
CA ALA A 166 8.10 3.48 0.82
C ALA A 166 8.37 3.70 -0.66
N SER A 167 9.46 3.11 -1.15
CA SER A 167 9.85 3.16 -2.55
C SER A 167 10.08 1.76 -3.07
N VAL A 168 9.44 1.42 -4.17
CA VAL A 168 9.61 0.15 -4.89
C VAL A 168 10.31 0.44 -6.20
N ASN A 169 11.44 -0.21 -6.43
CA ASN A 169 12.15 -0.17 -7.70
C ASN A 169 11.95 -1.48 -8.45
N PHE A 170 11.18 -1.45 -9.54
CA PHE A 170 10.90 -2.62 -10.37
C PHE A 170 12.09 -3.05 -11.23
N THR A 171 13.08 -2.19 -11.44
CA THR A 171 14.30 -2.54 -12.18
C THR A 171 15.21 -3.44 -11.36
N THR A 172 15.35 -3.16 -10.07
CA THR A 172 16.20 -3.92 -9.15
C THR A 172 15.42 -4.87 -8.23
N PHE A 173 14.09 -4.88 -8.33
CA PHE A 173 13.17 -5.55 -7.40
C PHE A 173 13.48 -5.24 -5.93
N ASN A 174 13.80 -3.97 -5.66
CA ASN A 174 14.15 -3.51 -4.32
C ASN A 174 12.98 -2.73 -3.71
N ILE A 175 12.77 -2.92 -2.40
CA ILE A 175 11.84 -2.13 -1.62
C ILE A 175 12.63 -1.45 -0.50
N GLY A 176 12.58 -0.13 -0.47
CA GLY A 176 13.23 0.71 0.54
C GLY A 176 12.22 1.58 1.28
N GLY A 177 12.63 2.10 2.43
CA GLY A 177 11.90 3.14 3.17
C GLY A 177 11.53 2.74 4.60
N SER A 178 10.40 3.25 5.09
CA SER A 178 9.84 2.96 6.40
C SER A 178 8.30 2.89 6.38
N LEU A 179 7.76 2.02 7.23
CA LEU A 179 6.33 1.83 7.44
C LEU A 179 6.04 1.77 8.94
N CYS A 180 5.29 2.73 9.45
CA CYS A 180 4.99 2.86 10.89
C CYS A 180 6.24 2.86 11.79
N GLY A 181 7.34 3.43 11.29
CA GLY A 181 8.65 3.43 11.99
C GLY A 181 9.47 2.15 11.83
N HIS A 182 8.99 1.15 11.09
CA HIS A 182 9.75 -0.06 10.74
C HIS A 182 10.45 0.12 9.40
N SER A 183 11.76 -0.11 9.33
CA SER A 183 12.49 -0.03 8.05
C SER A 183 12.06 -1.13 7.08
N LEU A 184 11.86 -0.75 5.83
CA LEU A 184 11.67 -1.64 4.69
C LEU A 184 13.02 -1.80 4.00
N THR A 185 13.56 -3.01 4.00
CA THR A 185 14.77 -3.36 3.24
C THR A 185 14.62 -4.77 2.68
N ASN A 186 14.75 -4.91 1.37
CA ASN A 186 14.91 -6.19 0.67
C ASN A 186 16.17 -6.18 -0.19
#